data_AF-A0A351TSH2-F1
#
_entry.id   AF-A0A351TSH2-F1
#
_cell.length_a   1.000
_cell.length_b   1.000
_cell.length_c   1.000
_cell.angle_alpha   90.00
_cell.angle_beta   90.00
_cell.angle_gamma   90.00
#
_symmetry.space_group_name_H-M   'P 1'
#
loop_
_entity.id
_entity.type
_entity.pdbx_description
1 polymer ?
#
loop_
_entity_poly.entity_id
_entity_poly.type
_entity_poly.pdbx_seq_one_letter_code
_entity_poly.pdbx_strand_id
1 'polypeptide(L)'
;MRGIDTPVRQRRRRVFKEVANLAYNSSNLKDDMEALPYKIVDYEEPLYWESVYRDRAIIRERIRLAMGMSLRPENREHPGHLTQGLEES
;
A
#
# COMPACT_ATOMS: atom_id res chain seq x y z
N MET A 1 -15.16 -18.79 2.50
CA MET A 1 -14.84 -19.15 3.90
C MET A 1 -14.86 -17.91 4.79
N ARG A 2 -15.81 -17.80 5.72
CA ARG A 2 -15.82 -16.78 6.78
C ARG A 2 -15.08 -17.36 8.01
N GLY A 3 -14.39 -16.53 8.78
CA GLY A 3 -13.76 -16.92 10.05
C GLY A 3 -12.32 -17.44 10.00
N ILE A 4 -11.85 -17.99 8.87
CA ILE A 4 -10.48 -18.53 8.77
C ILE A 4 -9.47 -17.38 8.70
N ASP A 5 -8.40 -17.45 9.51
CA ASP A 5 -7.28 -16.54 9.39
C ASP A 5 -6.33 -17.00 8.28
N THR A 6 -6.10 -16.12 7.31
CA THR A 6 -5.32 -16.44 6.11
C THR A 6 -4.29 -15.35 5.85
N PRO A 7 -3.16 -15.65 5.19
CA PRO A 7 -2.16 -14.65 4.81
C PRO A 7 -2.76 -13.45 4.05
N VAL A 8 -3.79 -13.69 3.22
CA VAL A 8 -4.51 -12.63 2.50
C VAL A 8 -5.27 -11.71 3.46
N ARG A 9 -5.96 -12.27 4.46
CA ARG A 9 -6.68 -11.47 5.47
C ARG A 9 -5.73 -10.70 6.37
N GLN A 10 -4.64 -11.33 6.80
CA GLN A 10 -3.63 -10.69 7.64
C GLN A 10 -3.03 -9.47 6.93
N ARG A 11 -2.61 -9.60 5.66
CA ARG A 11 -2.08 -8.46 4.90
C ARG A 11 -3.11 -7.37 4.65
N ARG A 12 -4.36 -7.72 4.33
CA ARG A 12 -5.43 -6.70 4.19
C ARG A 12 -5.64 -5.92 5.49
N ARG A 13 -5.66 -6.60 6.64
CA ARG A 13 -5.75 -5.96 7.96
C ARG A 13 -4.53 -5.07 8.25
N ARG A 14 -3.31 -5.53 7.93
CA ARG A 14 -2.08 -4.73 8.08
C ARG A 14 -2.17 -3.42 7.28
N VAL A 15 -2.58 -3.48 6.00
CA VAL A 15 -2.75 -2.28 5.17
C VAL A 15 -3.77 -1.32 5.80
N PHE A 16 -4.96 -1.79 6.16
CA PHE A 16 -5.97 -0.90 6.77
C PHE A 16 -5.53 -0.31 8.10
N LYS A 17 -4.85 -1.09 8.94
CA LYS A 17 -4.29 -0.59 10.21
C LYS A 17 -3.28 0.53 9.97
N GLU A 18 -2.34 0.33 9.06
CA GLU A 18 -1.30 1.32 8.78
C GLU A 18 -1.87 2.58 8.12
N VAL A 19 -2.84 2.44 7.22
CA VAL A 19 -3.56 3.58 6.62
C VAL A 19 -4.35 4.36 7.67
N ALA A 20 -5.05 3.68 8.58
CA ALA A 20 -5.72 4.35 9.69
C ALA A 20 -4.70 5.09 10.57
N ASN A 21 -3.58 4.44 10.90
CA ASN A 21 -2.52 5.05 11.70
C ASN A 21 -1.91 6.28 11.03
N LEU A 22 -1.72 6.23 9.70
CA LEU A 22 -1.29 7.35 8.87
C LEU A 22 -2.28 8.52 8.99
N ALA A 23 -3.57 8.26 8.80
CA ALA A 23 -4.61 9.29 8.87
C ALA A 23 -4.72 9.98 10.25
N TYR A 24 -4.48 9.26 11.34
CA TYR A 24 -4.57 9.81 12.69
C TYR A 24 -3.31 10.54 13.16
N ASN A 25 -2.11 10.13 12.71
CA ASN A 25 -0.85 10.56 13.32
C ASN A 25 0.12 11.26 12.36
N SER A 26 -0.13 11.23 11.04
CA SER A 26 0.78 11.84 10.07
C SER A 26 0.76 13.37 10.17
N SER A 27 1.94 13.97 10.18
CA SER A 27 2.14 15.42 10.03
C SER A 27 2.57 15.79 8.61
N ASN A 28 3.14 14.85 7.86
CA ASN A 28 3.51 15.00 6.46
C ASN A 28 2.98 13.81 5.64
N LEU A 29 1.71 13.93 5.22
CA LEU A 29 0.97 12.83 4.60
C LEU A 29 1.65 12.31 3.32
N LYS A 30 2.27 13.19 2.52
CA LYS A 30 2.88 12.79 1.26
C LYS A 30 4.07 11.86 1.48
N ASP A 31 5.01 12.29 2.30
CA ASP A 31 6.23 11.52 2.56
C ASP A 31 5.93 10.24 3.34
N ASP A 32 5.04 10.34 4.34
CA ASP A 32 4.64 9.18 5.15
C ASP A 32 3.91 8.13 4.29
N MET A 33 3.09 8.55 3.34
CA MET A 33 2.41 7.66 2.40
C MET A 33 3.42 6.96 1.48
N GLU A 34 4.41 7.67 0.93
CA GLU A 34 5.47 7.10 0.07
C GLU A 34 6.36 6.10 0.81
N ALA A 35 6.59 6.32 2.11
CA ALA A 35 7.38 5.43 2.97
C ALA A 35 6.61 4.15 3.36
N LEU A 36 5.28 4.22 3.45
CA LEU A 36 4.45 3.14 4.01
C LEU A 36 4.58 1.76 3.33
N PRO A 37 4.71 1.64 1.99
CA PRO A 37 4.95 0.35 1.34
C PRO A 37 6.21 -0.36 1.83
N TYR A 38 7.27 0.40 2.14
CA TYR A 38 8.54 -0.13 2.64
C TYR A 38 8.44 -0.57 4.11
N LYS A 39 7.58 0.09 4.89
CA LYS A 39 7.25 -0.32 6.27
C LYS A 39 6.38 -1.58 6.33
N ILE A 40 5.50 -1.78 5.36
CA ILE A 40 4.63 -2.97 5.28
C ILE A 40 5.38 -4.18 4.70
N VAL A 41 6.27 -3.94 3.75
CA VAL A 41 7.10 -4.95 3.07
C VAL A 41 8.57 -4.68 3.42
N ASP A 42 8.90 -4.99 4.67
CA ASP A 42 10.17 -4.73 5.34
C ASP A 42 11.17 -5.90 5.27
N TYR A 43 10.79 -7.00 4.63
CA TYR A 43 11.65 -8.18 4.44
C TYR A 43 12.52 -8.09 3.19
N GLU A 44 13.68 -8.75 3.24
CA GLU A 44 14.65 -8.83 2.15
C GLU A 44 14.31 -9.93 1.15
N GLU A 45 13.77 -11.06 1.62
CA GLU A 45 13.38 -12.19 0.78
C GLU A 45 11.86 -12.23 0.50
N PRO A 46 11.43 -12.59 -0.72
CA PRO A 46 10.02 -12.58 -1.08
C PRO A 46 9.23 -13.67 -0.35
N LEU A 47 8.35 -13.26 0.58
CA LEU A 47 7.56 -14.20 1.38
C LEU A 47 6.36 -14.80 0.66
N TYR A 48 5.77 -14.10 -0.32
CA TYR A 48 4.59 -14.65 -0.98
C TYR A 48 4.33 -14.25 -2.44
N TRP A 49 5.19 -13.42 -3.05
CA TRP A 49 5.21 -13.11 -4.48
C TRP A 49 6.53 -13.59 -5.07
N GLU A 50 6.69 -13.48 -6.39
CA GLU A 50 7.97 -13.77 -7.06
C GLU A 50 9.09 -12.80 -6.63
N SER A 51 8.73 -11.59 -6.17
CA SER A 51 9.69 -10.55 -5.81
C SER A 51 9.11 -9.54 -4.81
N VAL A 52 9.98 -9.01 -3.93
CA VAL A 52 9.68 -7.92 -2.98
C VAL A 52 9.21 -6.66 -3.71
N TYR A 53 9.74 -6.39 -4.92
CA TYR A 53 9.30 -5.24 -5.73
C TYR A 53 7.84 -5.37 -6.17
N ARG A 54 7.42 -6.59 -6.55
CA ARG A 54 6.04 -6.88 -6.95
C ARG A 54 5.08 -6.74 -5.77
N ASP A 55 5.48 -7.20 -4.59
CA ASP A 55 4.68 -7.06 -3.38
C ASP A 55 4.53 -5.58 -2.98
N ARG A 56 5.62 -4.80 -3.00
CA ARG A 56 5.57 -3.35 -2.77
C ARG A 56 4.68 -2.62 -3.78
N ALA A 57 4.72 -3.01 -5.06
CA ALA A 57 3.84 -2.45 -6.08
C ALA A 57 2.36 -2.72 -5.79
N ILE A 58 2.02 -3.94 -5.35
CA ILE A 58 0.65 -4.29 -4.96
C ILE A 58 0.22 -3.55 -3.70
N ILE A 59 1.10 -3.42 -2.70
CA ILE A 59 0.82 -2.67 -1.48
C ILE A 59 0.61 -1.19 -1.77
N ARG A 60 1.38 -0.58 -2.67
CA ARG A 60 1.18 0.80 -3.14
C ARG A 60 -0.24 1.02 -3.66
N GLU A 61 -0.71 0.17 -4.56
CA GLU A 61 -2.07 0.33 -5.12
C GLU A 61 -3.17 0.03 -4.08
N ARG A 62 -2.93 -0.88 -3.13
CA ARG A 62 -3.86 -1.13 -2.02
C ARG A 62 -3.98 0.05 -1.07
N ILE A 63 -2.88 0.76 -0.80
CA ILE A 63 -2.89 1.99 0.00
C ILE A 63 -3.75 3.05 -0.69
N ARG A 64 -3.60 3.25 -2.01
CA ARG A 64 -4.44 4.18 -2.78
C ARG A 64 -5.93 3.86 -2.62
N LEU A 65 -6.31 2.61 -2.85
CA LEU A 65 -7.69 2.17 -2.69
C LEU A 65 -8.21 2.38 -1.26
N ALA A 66 -7.40 2.07 -0.24
CA ALA A 66 -7.77 2.26 1.15
C ALA A 66 -7.92 3.74 1.53
N MET A 67 -7.21 4.64 0.85
CA MET A 67 -7.32 6.09 0.97
C MET A 67 -8.45 6.68 0.11
N GLY A 68 -9.22 5.84 -0.62
CA GLY A 68 -10.30 6.31 -1.49
C GLY A 68 -9.86 6.79 -2.88
N MET A 69 -8.58 6.62 -3.23
CA MET A 69 -8.03 7.04 -4.52
C MET A 69 -8.19 5.93 -5.58
N SER A 70 -8.22 6.33 -6.85
CA SER A 70 -8.25 5.40 -7.99
C SER A 70 -6.94 4.61 -8.14
N LEU A 71 -7.07 3.36 -8.60
CA LEU A 71 -5.95 2.54 -9.06
C LEU A 71 -5.21 3.21 -10.22
N ARG A 72 -3.90 3.02 -10.28
CA ARG A 72 -3.09 3.50 -11.40
C ARG A 72 -2.97 2.40 -12.46
N PRO A 73 -3.08 2.73 -13.76
CA PRO A 73 -2.96 1.74 -14.82
C PRO A 73 -1.59 1.06 -14.79
N GLU A 74 -1.58 -0.24 -15.10
CA GLU A 74 -0.36 -1.04 -15.15
C GLU A 74 0.50 -0.66 -16.37
N ASN A 75 -0.14 -0.42 -17.52
CA ASN A 75 0.50 -0.03 -18.79
C ASN A 75 0.83 1.47 -18.86
N ARG A 76 1.62 1.97 -17.92
CA ARG A 76 2.12 3.36 -17.92
C ARG A 76 3.58 3.39 -18.34
N GLU A 77 3.96 4.44 -19.08
CA GLU A 77 5.35 4.66 -19.49
C GLU A 77 6.30 4.83 -18.29
N HIS A 78 5.80 5.42 -17.19
CA HIS A 78 6.62 5.73 -16.01
C HIS A 78 5.87 5.38 -14.71
N PRO A 79 6.53 4.81 -13.69
CA PRO A 79 5.94 4.60 -12.38
C PRO A 79 5.72 5.95 -11.69
N GLY A 80 4.51 6.50 -11.79
CA GLY A 80 4.14 7.73 -11.08
C GLY A 80 4.27 7.61 -9.55
N HIS A 81 4.27 8.76 -8.87
CA HIS A 81 4.27 8.84 -7.40
C HIS A 81 3.00 8.24 -6.80
N LEU A 82 3.13 7.60 -5.63
CA LEU A 82 1.99 7.02 -4.91
C LEU A 82 0.97 8.09 -4.52
N THR A 83 1.46 9.29 -4.23
CA THR A 83 0.70 10.48 -3.81
C THR A 83 0.10 11.28 -4.97
N GLN A 84 0.30 10.86 -6.23
CA GLN A 84 -0.29 11.55 -7.38
C GLN A 84 -1.83 11.59 -7.28
N GLY A 85 -2.40 12.79 -7.40
CA GLY A 85 -3.84 13.05 -7.27
C GLY A 85 -4.34 13.24 -5.83
N LEU A 86 -3.45 13.30 -4.84
CA LEU A 86 -3.83 13.55 -3.44
C LEU A 86 -4.43 14.96 -3.23
N GLU A 87 -3.97 15.95 -3.99
CA GLU A 87 -4.51 17.33 -3.96
C GLU A 87 -5.88 17.46 -4.67
N GLU A 88 -6.27 16.45 -5.44
CA GLU A 88 -7.51 16.45 -6.27
C GLU A 88 -8.67 15.72 -5.57
N SER A 89 -8.49 15.27 -4.32
CA SER A 89 -9.41 14.41 -3.57
C SER A 89 -10.06 15.10 -2.38
#